data_AF-A0A7J6PFJ7-F1
#
_entry.id   AF-A0A7J6PFJ7-F1
#
_cell.length_a   1.000
_cell.length_b   1.000
_cell.length_c   1.000
_cell.angle_alpha   90.00
_cell.angle_beta   90.00
_cell.angle_gamma   90.00
#
_symmetry.space_group_name_H-M   'P 1'
#
loop_
_entity.id
_entity.type
_entity.pdbx_description
1 polymer ?
#
loop_
_entity_poly.entity_id
_entity_poly.type
_entity_poly.pdbx_seq_one_letter_code
_entity_poly.pdbx_strand_id
1 'polypeptide(L)'
;MAGFVCTSSPELSSAIAFVQNAEGTACSPFDCWLILRGLKTLCIRQDRAEENARKVVAFLANHPIVREVYYASYCPPDASGKRLQDQRIHLSQARTGGAVLSFTTGSVRLSRKICDAVHLFKITVSFGSCNSLIEMPCVLSHASIPAEMRSLPEDLLRLSIGIEHYEDLIADLEQAFRAALPGGAPSQRKSP
;
A
#
# COMPACT_ATOMS: atom_id res chain seq x y z
N MET A 1 1.67 14.37 -11.91
CA MET A 1 1.60 12.91 -12.07
C MET A 1 2.44 12.55 -13.29
N ALA A 2 3.21 11.48 -13.25
CA ALA A 2 4.08 11.08 -14.35
C ALA A 2 3.90 9.59 -14.64
N GLY A 3 4.23 9.17 -15.86
CA GLY A 3 4.25 7.78 -16.29
C GLY A 3 5.49 7.49 -17.11
N PHE A 4 5.85 6.22 -17.22
CA PHE A 4 6.90 5.76 -18.11
C PHE A 4 6.41 4.52 -18.86
N VAL A 5 6.89 4.34 -20.09
CA VAL A 5 6.61 3.16 -20.90
C VAL A 5 7.95 2.62 -21.39
N CYS A 6 8.19 1.33 -21.18
CA CYS A 6 9.37 0.63 -21.66
C CYS A 6 8.94 -0.46 -22.64
N THR A 7 9.58 -0.54 -23.80
CA THR A 7 9.32 -1.57 -24.81
C THR A 7 10.58 -2.35 -25.12
N SER A 8 10.43 -3.60 -25.55
CA SER A 8 11.52 -4.43 -26.07
C SER A 8 11.77 -4.23 -27.57
N SER A 9 10.79 -3.66 -28.30
CA SER A 9 10.85 -3.41 -29.76
C SER A 9 11.11 -1.93 -30.05
N PRO A 10 12.10 -1.60 -30.89
CA PRO A 10 12.34 -0.24 -31.41
C PRO A 10 11.16 0.30 -32.24
N GLU A 11 10.50 -0.57 -33.00
CA GLU A 11 9.34 -0.22 -33.83
C GLU A 11 8.18 0.27 -32.95
N LEU A 12 7.88 -0.47 -31.88
CA LEU A 12 6.85 -0.09 -30.92
C LEU A 12 7.22 1.19 -30.15
N SER A 13 8.50 1.35 -29.79
CA SER A 13 9.00 2.58 -29.16
C SER A 13 8.75 3.81 -30.05
N SER A 14 9.05 3.68 -31.35
CA SER A 14 8.85 4.75 -32.33
C SER A 14 7.37 5.11 -32.52
N ALA A 15 6.51 4.09 -32.58
CA ALA A 15 5.06 4.28 -32.68
C ALA A 15 4.49 5.01 -31.45
N ILE A 16 4.93 4.65 -30.24
CA ILE A 16 4.52 5.33 -29.00
C ILE A 16 5.04 6.76 -28.95
N ALA A 17 6.30 6.99 -29.34
CA ALA A 17 6.89 8.33 -29.37
C ALA A 17 6.15 9.27 -30.33
N PHE A 18 5.72 8.75 -31.49
CA PHE A 18 4.89 9.50 -32.43
C PHE A 18 3.58 9.96 -31.79
N VAL A 19 2.84 9.06 -31.13
CA VAL A 19 1.58 9.39 -30.45
C VAL A 19 1.81 10.37 -29.29
N GLN A 20 2.84 10.16 -28.46
CA GLN A 20 3.17 11.06 -27.36
C GLN A 20 3.42 12.49 -27.87
N ASN A 21 4.17 12.63 -28.96
CA ASN A 21 4.46 13.93 -29.57
C ASN A 21 3.22 14.56 -30.20
N ALA A 22 2.40 13.78 -30.92
CA ALA A 22 1.18 14.27 -31.57
C ALA A 22 0.14 14.78 -30.56
N GLU A 23 -0.03 14.08 -29.44
CA GLU A 23 -0.99 14.43 -28.38
C GLU A 23 -0.43 15.42 -27.34
N GLY A 24 0.87 15.74 -27.41
CA GLY A 24 1.52 16.65 -26.46
C GLY A 24 1.55 16.13 -25.02
N THR A 25 1.56 14.80 -24.83
CA THR A 25 1.50 14.15 -23.50
C THR A 25 2.87 13.93 -22.85
N ALA A 26 3.89 14.66 -23.32
CA ALA A 26 5.24 14.58 -22.77
C ALA A 26 5.30 15.10 -21.33
N CYS A 27 6.08 14.42 -20.48
CA CYS A 27 6.31 14.84 -19.10
C CYS A 27 7.13 16.14 -19.06
N SER A 28 6.83 17.05 -18.13
CA SER A 28 7.56 18.31 -18.03
C SER A 28 9.05 18.06 -17.70
N PRO A 29 10.00 18.84 -18.25
CA PRO A 29 11.42 18.64 -17.96
C PRO A 29 11.76 18.72 -16.46
N PHE A 30 11.04 19.56 -15.71
CA PHE A 30 11.22 19.69 -14.27
C PHE A 30 10.75 18.43 -13.51
N ASP A 31 9.60 17.85 -13.89
CA ASP A 31 9.12 16.59 -13.32
C ASP A 31 10.06 15.43 -13.65
N CYS A 32 10.58 15.38 -14.89
CA CYS A 32 11.61 14.42 -15.29
C CYS A 32 12.86 14.50 -14.39
N TRP A 33 13.33 15.72 -14.09
CA TRP A 33 14.44 15.92 -13.17
C TRP A 33 14.13 15.43 -11.75
N LEU A 34 12.94 15.69 -11.22
CA LEU A 34 12.51 15.19 -9.90
C LEU A 34 12.45 13.65 -9.86
N ILE A 35 11.97 13.01 -10.92
CA ILE A 35 11.93 11.55 -11.05
C ILE A 35 13.35 10.98 -11.06
N LEU A 36 14.23 11.54 -11.88
CA LEU A 36 15.65 11.13 -11.94
C LEU A 36 16.34 11.32 -10.58
N ARG A 37 16.03 12.40 -9.86
CA ARG A 37 16.51 12.61 -8.49
C ARG A 37 16.02 11.51 -7.55
N GLY A 38 14.74 11.12 -7.63
CA GLY A 38 14.16 10.05 -6.82
C GLY A 38 14.71 8.66 -7.14
N LEU A 39 14.98 8.37 -8.42
CA LEU A 39 15.50 7.08 -8.89
C LEU A 39 16.84 6.71 -8.26
N LYS A 40 17.71 7.68 -8.00
CA LYS A 40 19.03 7.47 -7.35
C LYS A 40 18.94 6.80 -5.97
N THR A 41 17.79 6.92 -5.30
CA THR A 41 17.56 6.34 -3.97
C THR A 41 16.53 5.21 -3.99
N LEU A 42 16.09 4.77 -5.18
CA LEU A 42 15.02 3.78 -5.29
C LEU A 42 15.36 2.46 -4.59
N CYS A 43 16.56 1.90 -4.82
CA CYS A 43 16.96 0.63 -4.24
C CYS A 43 16.91 0.66 -2.71
N ILE A 44 17.59 1.65 -2.08
CA ILE A 44 17.64 1.76 -0.63
C ILE A 44 16.27 2.03 0.01
N ARG A 45 15.38 2.76 -0.69
CA ARG A 45 14.02 3.00 -0.21
C ARG A 45 13.17 1.74 -0.29
N GLN A 46 13.29 1.02 -1.40
CA GLN A 46 12.56 -0.22 -1.62
C GLN A 46 12.98 -1.29 -0.61
N ASP A 47 14.29 -1.49 -0.42
CA ASP A 47 14.83 -2.46 0.54
C ASP A 47 14.33 -2.18 1.97
N ARG A 48 14.39 -0.90 2.39
CA ARG A 48 13.90 -0.49 3.72
C ARG A 48 12.39 -0.66 3.86
N ALA A 49 11.61 -0.19 2.90
CA ALA A 49 10.15 -0.27 2.94
C ALA A 49 9.65 -1.72 2.97
N GLU A 50 10.34 -2.60 2.23
CA GLU A 50 10.06 -4.02 2.21
C GLU A 50 10.46 -4.74 3.51
N GLU A 51 11.60 -4.39 4.11
CA GLU A 51 11.98 -4.86 5.45
C GLU A 51 10.91 -4.48 6.48
N ASN A 52 10.50 -3.21 6.48
CA ASN A 52 9.43 -2.72 7.34
C ASN A 52 8.12 -3.47 7.10
N ALA A 53 7.74 -3.68 5.83
CA ALA A 53 6.50 -4.37 5.47
C ALA A 53 6.44 -5.80 6.01
N ARG A 54 7.55 -6.55 5.96
CA ARG A 54 7.61 -7.89 6.57
C ARG A 54 7.35 -7.86 8.08
N LYS A 55 7.93 -6.89 8.79
CA LYS A 55 7.75 -6.75 10.25
C LYS A 55 6.32 -6.35 10.59
N VAL A 56 5.72 -5.42 9.83
CA VAL A 56 4.31 -5.03 9.97
C VAL A 56 3.38 -6.21 9.66
N VAL A 57 3.65 -6.99 8.60
CA VAL A 57 2.87 -8.20 8.28
C VAL A 57 2.93 -9.21 9.41
N ALA A 58 4.11 -9.46 9.98
CA ALA A 58 4.26 -10.37 11.13
C ALA A 58 3.47 -9.88 12.36
N PHE A 59 3.49 -8.57 12.64
CA PHE A 59 2.67 -7.97 13.69
C PHE A 59 1.16 -8.18 13.42
N LEU A 60 0.69 -7.80 12.24
CA LEU A 60 -0.72 -7.88 11.87
C LEU A 60 -1.24 -9.32 11.87
N ALA A 61 -0.46 -10.27 11.36
CA ALA A 61 -0.83 -11.68 11.30
C ALA A 61 -1.08 -12.32 12.66
N ASN A 62 -0.45 -11.78 13.71
CA ASN A 62 -0.58 -12.29 15.09
C ASN A 62 -1.54 -11.45 15.95
N HIS A 63 -2.12 -10.37 15.41
CA HIS A 63 -2.94 -9.45 16.19
C HIS A 63 -4.42 -9.88 16.19
N PRO A 64 -5.09 -9.99 17.36
CA PRO A 64 -6.44 -10.57 17.48
C PRO A 64 -7.56 -9.78 16.79
N ILE A 65 -7.33 -8.51 16.48
CA ILE A 65 -8.29 -7.66 15.76
C ILE A 65 -8.25 -7.89 14.24
N VAL A 66 -7.14 -8.45 13.73
CA VAL A 66 -6.95 -8.66 12.31
C VAL A 66 -7.54 -10.02 11.91
N ARG A 67 -8.41 -10.02 10.90
CA ARG A 67 -9.07 -11.23 10.41
C ARG A 67 -8.24 -11.94 9.35
N GLU A 68 -7.81 -11.20 8.34
CA GLU A 68 -6.95 -11.71 7.28
C GLU A 68 -5.91 -10.67 6.88
N VAL A 69 -4.71 -11.14 6.54
CA VAL A 69 -3.63 -10.34 5.94
C VAL A 69 -3.44 -10.77 4.49
N TYR A 70 -3.32 -9.80 3.59
CA TYR A 70 -3.02 -9.96 2.17
C TYR A 70 -1.66 -9.31 1.89
N TYR A 71 -0.65 -10.15 1.68
CA TYR A 71 0.69 -9.71 1.30
C TYR A 71 1.33 -10.78 0.42
N ALA A 72 1.82 -10.39 -0.76
CA ALA A 72 2.11 -11.34 -1.84
C ALA A 72 3.17 -12.40 -1.50
N SER A 73 4.13 -12.06 -0.63
CA SER A 73 5.15 -13.01 -0.16
C SER A 73 4.85 -13.63 1.20
N TYR A 74 3.65 -13.45 1.76
CA TYR A 74 3.24 -14.07 3.03
C TYR A 74 2.08 -15.05 2.81
N CYS A 75 2.19 -16.22 3.45
CA CYS A 75 1.17 -17.23 3.47
C CYS A 75 0.99 -17.70 4.93
N PRO A 76 -0.22 -17.65 5.51
CA PRO A 76 -0.49 -18.18 6.84
C PRO A 76 -0.05 -19.65 6.95
N PRO A 77 0.42 -20.13 8.12
CA PRO A 77 0.91 -21.50 8.28
C PRO A 77 -0.12 -22.60 7.98
N ASP A 78 -1.39 -22.30 8.22
CA ASP A 78 -2.55 -23.17 7.98
C ASP A 78 -3.16 -23.00 6.58
N ALA A 79 -2.63 -22.07 5.78
CA ALA A 79 -3.16 -21.80 4.46
C ALA A 79 -2.87 -22.97 3.51
N SER A 80 -3.94 -23.53 2.96
CA SER A 80 -3.91 -24.54 1.92
C SER A 80 -4.56 -24.03 0.63
N GLY A 81 -4.34 -24.76 -0.47
CA GLY A 81 -4.94 -24.43 -1.76
C GLY A 81 -4.43 -23.13 -2.38
N LYS A 82 -5.36 -22.24 -2.73
CA LYS A 82 -5.11 -21.08 -3.61
C LYS A 82 -4.05 -20.11 -3.08
N ARG A 83 -4.06 -19.76 -1.79
CA ARG A 83 -3.12 -18.77 -1.23
C ARG A 83 -1.66 -19.23 -1.33
N LEU A 84 -1.39 -20.51 -1.06
CA LEU A 84 -0.05 -21.07 -1.17
C LEU A 84 0.42 -21.10 -2.64
N GLN A 85 -0.48 -21.41 -3.56
CA GLN A 85 -0.20 -21.38 -5.00
C GLN A 85 0.10 -19.96 -5.49
N ASP A 86 -0.71 -18.98 -5.09
CA ASP A 86 -0.52 -17.57 -5.45
C ASP A 86 0.83 -17.05 -4.95
N GLN A 87 1.22 -17.38 -3.71
CA GLN A 87 2.54 -17.01 -3.15
C GLN A 87 3.68 -17.63 -3.97
N ARG A 88 3.58 -18.91 -4.35
CA ARG A 88 4.59 -19.59 -5.17
C ARG A 88 4.74 -18.95 -6.55
N ILE A 89 3.63 -18.61 -7.20
CA ILE A 89 3.63 -17.90 -8.48
C ILE A 89 4.26 -16.52 -8.33
N HIS A 90 3.94 -15.78 -7.26
CA HIS A 90 4.57 -14.50 -7.00
C HIS A 90 6.08 -14.61 -6.84
N LEU A 91 6.55 -15.56 -6.02
CA LEU A 91 7.98 -15.75 -5.74
C LEU A 91 8.77 -16.33 -6.91
N SER A 92 8.13 -16.89 -7.95
CA SER A 92 8.83 -17.33 -9.17
C SER A 92 9.16 -16.17 -10.13
N GLN A 93 8.47 -15.02 -10.00
CA GLN A 93 8.63 -13.85 -10.88
C GLN A 93 9.06 -12.58 -10.14
N ALA A 94 9.00 -12.56 -8.81
CA ALA A 94 9.39 -11.44 -7.96
C ALA A 94 10.22 -11.92 -6.77
N ARG A 95 11.16 -11.09 -6.32
CA ARG A 95 12.03 -11.42 -5.19
C ARG A 95 11.27 -11.39 -3.86
N THR A 96 10.30 -10.48 -3.74
CA THR A 96 9.69 -10.08 -2.46
C THR A 96 8.26 -9.59 -2.68
N GLY A 97 7.48 -9.43 -1.60
CA GLY A 97 6.10 -8.91 -1.66
C GLY A 97 6.02 -7.38 -1.83
N GLY A 98 7.15 -6.67 -1.85
CA GLY A 98 7.19 -5.22 -1.92
C GLY A 98 6.76 -4.54 -0.62
N ALA A 99 6.21 -3.33 -0.72
CA ALA A 99 5.87 -2.49 0.44
C ALA A 99 4.37 -2.23 0.59
N VAL A 100 3.53 -2.87 -0.23
CA VAL A 100 2.08 -2.73 -0.18
C VAL A 100 1.47 -4.00 0.38
N LEU A 101 0.64 -3.85 1.41
CA LEU A 101 -0.13 -4.94 1.99
C LEU A 101 -1.54 -4.48 2.33
N SER A 102 -2.42 -5.41 2.63
CA SER A 102 -3.77 -5.09 3.10
C SER A 102 -4.22 -6.05 4.17
N PHE A 103 -5.19 -5.65 4.98
CA PHE A 103 -5.78 -6.51 6.00
C PHE A 103 -7.26 -6.17 6.24
N THR A 104 -8.00 -7.14 6.75
CA THR A 104 -9.43 -6.99 7.12
C THR A 104 -9.60 -7.08 8.63
N THR A 105 -10.68 -6.50 9.15
CA THR A 105 -11.02 -6.48 10.58
C THR A 105 -12.34 -7.17 10.89
N GLY A 106 -13.09 -7.55 9.85
CA GLY A 106 -14.47 -8.01 9.94
C GLY A 106 -15.50 -6.89 10.16
N SER A 107 -15.09 -5.62 10.26
CA SER A 107 -16.02 -4.51 10.53
C SER A 107 -15.58 -3.20 9.89
N VAL A 108 -16.41 -2.67 8.97
CA VAL A 108 -16.20 -1.37 8.32
C VAL A 108 -16.04 -0.24 9.36
N ARG A 109 -16.84 -0.27 10.43
CA ARG A 109 -16.78 0.73 11.51
C ARG A 109 -15.45 0.69 12.25
N LEU A 110 -14.94 -0.52 12.51
CA LEU A 110 -13.65 -0.70 13.18
C LEU A 110 -12.51 -0.23 12.27
N SER A 111 -12.50 -0.67 11.00
CA SER A 111 -11.50 -0.25 10.03
C SER A 111 -11.45 1.28 9.84
N ARG A 112 -12.61 1.94 9.82
CA ARG A 112 -12.69 3.41 9.75
C ARG A 112 -12.04 4.06 10.97
N LYS A 113 -12.39 3.62 12.18
CA LYS A 113 -11.80 4.15 13.42
C LYS A 113 -10.29 3.98 13.46
N ILE A 114 -9.77 2.83 13.02
CA ILE A 114 -8.32 2.59 12.93
C ILE A 114 -7.68 3.60 11.97
N CYS A 115 -8.26 3.78 10.78
CA CYS A 115 -7.79 4.74 9.79
C CYS A 115 -7.76 6.18 10.34
N ASP A 116 -8.76 6.56 11.14
CA ASP A 116 -8.83 7.90 11.74
C ASP A 116 -7.87 8.08 12.94
N ALA A 117 -7.51 7.00 13.63
CA ALA A 117 -6.74 7.04 14.88
C ALA A 117 -5.22 7.03 14.69
N VAL A 118 -4.70 6.61 13.52
CA VAL A 118 -3.26 6.63 13.24
C VAL A 118 -2.68 8.06 13.19
N HIS A 119 -1.42 8.21 13.60
CA HIS A 119 -0.71 9.48 13.64
C HIS A 119 0.39 9.58 12.57
N LEU A 120 1.14 8.49 12.36
CA LEU A 120 2.21 8.39 11.38
C LEU A 120 1.65 8.07 10.00
N PHE A 121 0.81 7.04 9.91
CA PHE A 121 0.19 6.67 8.65
C PHE A 121 -0.74 7.80 8.16
N LYS A 122 -0.46 8.33 6.97
CA LYS A 122 -1.31 9.37 6.37
C LYS A 122 -2.43 8.75 5.54
N ILE A 123 -3.65 9.25 5.73
CA ILE A 123 -4.80 8.83 4.94
C ILE A 123 -4.69 9.43 3.54
N THR A 124 -4.46 8.61 2.51
CA THR A 124 -4.35 9.06 1.10
C THR A 124 -4.50 7.90 0.11
N VAL A 125 -4.88 8.25 -1.13
CA VAL A 125 -5.11 7.29 -2.24
C VAL A 125 -3.84 6.88 -2.99
N SER A 126 -2.67 7.45 -2.64
CA SER A 126 -1.38 7.17 -3.28
C SER A 126 -0.61 6.01 -2.61
N PHE A 127 0.55 5.64 -3.17
CA PHE A 127 1.47 4.63 -2.64
C PHE A 127 2.91 4.84 -3.15
N GLY A 128 3.90 4.21 -2.51
CA GLY A 128 5.30 4.26 -2.94
C GLY A 128 6.07 5.52 -2.52
N SER A 129 5.51 6.31 -1.60
CA SER A 129 6.21 7.43 -0.95
C SER A 129 7.21 6.91 0.11
N CYS A 130 8.10 7.79 0.56
CA CYS A 130 8.89 7.54 1.76
C CYS A 130 8.03 7.49 3.04
N ASN A 131 6.86 8.13 3.02
CA ASN A 131 5.93 8.14 4.14
C ASN A 131 4.97 6.96 4.06
N SER A 132 4.64 6.40 5.22
CA SER A 132 3.65 5.36 5.38
C SER A 132 2.23 5.90 5.22
N LEU A 133 1.41 5.16 4.47
CA LEU A 133 0.06 5.57 4.07
C LEU A 133 -0.95 4.48 4.42
N ILE A 134 -2.16 4.87 4.79
CA ILE A 134 -3.29 3.97 5.04
C ILE A 134 -4.51 4.44 4.25
N GLU A 135 -5.31 3.53 3.74
CA GLU A 135 -6.63 3.87 3.19
C GLU A 135 -7.63 2.73 3.34
N MET A 136 -8.91 3.07 3.19
CA MET A 136 -9.99 2.12 2.92
C MET A 136 -10.36 2.20 1.44
N PRO A 137 -9.98 1.23 0.59
CA PRO A 137 -10.15 1.34 -0.86
C PRO A 137 -11.61 1.58 -1.29
N CYS A 138 -12.58 0.89 -0.70
CA CYS A 138 -14.01 1.02 -1.03
C CYS A 138 -14.60 2.41 -0.72
N VAL A 139 -13.95 3.20 0.13
CA VAL A 139 -14.36 4.56 0.50
C VAL A 139 -13.53 5.62 -0.25
N LEU A 140 -12.33 5.27 -0.70
CA LEU A 140 -11.35 6.18 -1.28
C LEU A 140 -10.99 5.76 -2.72
N SER A 141 -9.86 5.07 -2.93
CA SER A 141 -9.31 4.82 -4.26
C SER A 141 -10.23 4.07 -5.24
N HIS A 142 -11.18 3.28 -4.74
CA HIS A 142 -12.14 2.49 -5.52
C HIS A 142 -13.59 3.00 -5.37
N ALA A 143 -13.78 4.20 -4.79
CA ALA A 143 -15.10 4.80 -4.59
C ALA A 143 -15.87 5.02 -5.91
N SER A 144 -15.17 5.22 -7.02
CA SER A 144 -15.75 5.41 -8.35
C SER A 144 -16.27 4.12 -8.99
N ILE A 145 -15.88 2.94 -8.49
CA ILE A 145 -16.37 1.66 -8.99
C ILE A 145 -17.76 1.42 -8.37
N PRO A 146 -18.81 1.15 -9.17
CA PRO A 146 -20.13 0.77 -8.66
C PRO A 146 -20.08 -0.39 -7.66
N ALA A 147 -20.88 -0.33 -6.60
CA ALA A 147 -20.81 -1.28 -5.48
C ALA A 147 -21.01 -2.74 -5.96
N GLU A 148 -21.92 -2.96 -6.91
CA GLU A 148 -22.17 -4.27 -7.52
C GLU A 148 -20.99 -4.86 -8.28
N MET A 149 -20.01 -4.05 -8.70
CA MET A 149 -18.80 -4.49 -9.40
C MET A 149 -17.57 -4.58 -8.48
N ARG A 150 -17.69 -4.23 -7.20
CA ARG A 150 -16.57 -4.31 -6.25
C ARG A 150 -16.41 -5.75 -5.77
N SER A 151 -15.26 -6.34 -6.06
CA SER A 151 -14.85 -7.66 -5.55
C SER A 151 -14.02 -7.59 -4.26
N LEU A 152 -13.98 -6.42 -3.60
CA LEU A 152 -13.14 -6.13 -2.44
C LEU A 152 -13.97 -6.09 -1.14
N PRO A 153 -13.48 -6.65 -0.03
CA PRO A 153 -14.12 -6.49 1.28
C PRO A 153 -14.25 -5.00 1.66
N GLU A 154 -15.41 -4.58 2.16
CA GLU A 154 -15.65 -3.17 2.52
C GLU A 154 -14.83 -2.69 3.73
N ASP A 155 -14.41 -3.63 4.58
CA ASP A 155 -13.60 -3.38 5.76
C ASP A 155 -12.09 -3.46 5.48
N LEU A 156 -11.69 -3.62 4.22
CA LEU A 156 -10.29 -3.72 3.82
C LEU A 156 -9.54 -2.41 4.11
N LEU A 157 -8.42 -2.53 4.81
CA LEU A 157 -7.42 -1.47 4.98
C LEU A 157 -6.20 -1.81 4.12
N ARG A 158 -5.76 -0.86 3.29
CA ARG A 158 -4.53 -0.96 2.51
C ARG A 158 -3.46 -0.10 3.15
N LEU A 159 -2.28 -0.68 3.36
CA LEU A 159 -1.09 0.04 3.80
C LEU A 159 -0.08 0.13 2.65
N SER A 160 0.48 1.32 2.45
CA SER A 160 1.75 1.51 1.73
C SER A 160 2.80 1.83 2.77
N ILE A 161 3.72 0.89 3.01
CA ILE A 161 4.75 1.03 4.03
C ILE A 161 5.87 1.92 3.51
N GLY A 162 6.23 2.91 4.31
CA GLY A 162 7.32 3.84 4.07
C GLY A 162 8.64 3.37 4.69
N ILE A 163 9.57 4.32 4.83
CA ILE A 163 10.93 4.08 5.32
C ILE A 163 11.16 4.54 6.76
N GLU A 164 10.09 4.83 7.51
CA GLU A 164 10.16 5.13 8.94
C GLU A 164 10.78 3.97 9.75
N HIS A 165 11.06 4.18 11.03
CA HIS A 165 11.46 3.08 11.90
C HIS A 165 10.29 2.11 12.09
N TYR A 166 10.51 0.82 11.86
CA TYR A 166 9.41 -0.17 11.87
C TYR A 166 8.68 -0.26 13.23
N GLU A 167 9.39 0.00 14.33
CA GLU A 167 8.79 -0.03 15.68
C GLU A 167 7.79 1.10 15.86
N ASP A 168 8.06 2.28 15.28
CA ASP A 168 7.14 3.41 15.33
C ASP A 168 5.88 3.13 14.51
N LEU A 169 6.03 2.47 13.36
CA LEU A 169 4.90 2.04 12.53
C LEU A 169 4.02 1.01 13.26
N ILE A 170 4.64 0.04 13.93
CA ILE A 170 3.91 -0.96 14.73
C ILE A 170 3.23 -0.30 15.93
N ALA A 171 3.93 0.59 16.64
CA ALA A 171 3.38 1.32 17.78
C ALA A 171 2.20 2.21 17.39
N ASP A 172 2.26 2.86 16.21
CA ASP A 172 1.16 3.68 15.71
C ASP A 172 -0.08 2.84 15.33
N LEU A 173 0.13 1.66 14.74
CA LEU A 173 -0.97 0.72 14.49
C LEU A 173 -1.55 0.17 15.80
N GLU A 174 -0.70 -0.19 16.75
CA GLU A 174 -1.13 -0.72 18.04
C GLU A 174 -1.95 0.30 18.84
N GLN A 175 -1.51 1.57 18.90
CA GLN A 175 -2.29 2.61 19.58
C GLN A 175 -3.63 2.85 18.86
N ALA A 176 -3.65 2.85 17.52
CA ALA A 176 -4.87 3.01 16.75
C ALA A 176 -5.85 1.86 17.00
N PHE A 177 -5.34 0.63 17.12
CA PHE A 177 -6.13 -0.56 17.47
C PHE A 177 -6.77 -0.43 18.85
N ARG A 178 -6.01 0.02 19.86
CA ARG A 178 -6.53 0.26 21.21
C ARG A 178 -7.60 1.36 21.23
N ALA A 179 -7.39 2.46 20.50
CA ALA A 179 -8.34 3.56 20.41
C ALA A 179 -9.63 3.17 19.68
N ALA A 180 -9.56 2.24 18.72
CA ALA A 180 -10.70 1.82 17.93
C ALA A 180 -11.65 0.85 18.68
N LEU A 181 -11.13 0.10 19.66
CA LEU A 181 -11.90 -0.83 20.49
C LEU A 181 -12.88 -0.10 21.43
N PRO A 182 -14.03 -0.71 21.76
CA PRO A 182 -14.97 -0.14 22.74
C PRO A 182 -14.29 0.02 24.12
N GLY A 183 -14.19 1.26 24.60
CA GLY A 183 -13.53 1.60 25.88
C GLY A 183 -12.20 2.36 25.76
N GLY A 184 -11.68 2.55 24.53
CA GLY A 184 -10.53 3.43 24.28
C GLY A 184 -10.89 4.91 24.44
N ALA A 185 -10.15 5.63 25.29
CA ALA A 185 -10.32 7.08 25.42
C ALA A 185 -10.00 7.78 24.09
N PRO A 186 -10.82 8.75 23.62
CA PRO A 186 -10.54 9.44 22.37
C PRO A 186 -9.27 10.29 22.49
N SER A 187 -8.29 10.02 21.62
CA SER A 187 -7.17 10.92 21.34
C SER A 187 -7.74 12.23 20.79
N GLN A 188 -7.67 13.30 21.58
CA GLN A 188 -8.10 14.63 21.15
C GLN A 188 -7.13 15.15 20.08
N ARG A 189 -7.53 15.05 18.81
CA ARG A 189 -6.87 15.78 17.72
C ARG A 189 -7.18 17.27 17.85
N LYS A 190 -6.16 18.09 18.10
CA LYS A 190 -6.18 19.50 17.71
C LYS A 190 -5.77 19.57 16.24
N SER A 191 -6.70 19.93 15.38
CA SER A 191 -6.41 20.30 13.99
C SER A 191 -5.50 21.54 13.97
N PRO A 192 -4.55 21.64 13.02
CA PRO A 192 -3.88 22.90 12.73
C PRO A 192 -4.85 23.93 12.12
#